data_AF-A0A9E2RL69-F1
#
_entry.id   AF-A0A9E2RL69-F1
#
_cell.length_a   1.000
_cell.length_b   1.000
_cell.length_c   1.000
_cell.angle_alpha   90.00
_cell.angle_beta   90.00
_cell.angle_gamma   90.00
#
_symmetry.space_group_name_H-M   'P 1'
#
loop_
_entity.id
_entity.type
_entity.pdbx_description
1 polymer ?
#
loop_
_entity_poly.entity_id
_entity_poly.type
_entity_poly.pdbx_seq_one_letter_code
_entity_poly.pdbx_strand_id
1 'polypeptide(L)'
;SYPIARRLVVEEAAAYGLAALAAAFGDNPLGVVADYSWPGEGVKLLGLLQGGPAFLAGLKPGDQILALNGRPLGSWTDRISLPLYVTVERDGVRMEISVRQ
;
A
#
# COMPACT_ATOMS: atom_id res chain seq x y z
N SER A 1 -23.74 26.20 3.22
CA SER A 1 -23.06 25.05 2.60
C SER A 1 -21.69 24.88 3.21
N TYR A 2 -21.48 23.81 3.98
CA TYR A 2 -20.18 23.46 4.55
C TYR A 2 -19.37 22.68 3.51
N PRO A 3 -18.12 23.07 3.20
CA PRO A 3 -17.38 22.48 2.09
C PRO A 3 -16.86 21.09 2.48
N ILE A 4 -17.14 20.12 1.61
CA ILE A 4 -16.80 18.69 1.65
C ILE A 4 -15.29 18.45 1.93
N ALA A 5 -14.43 19.43 1.60
CA ALA A 5 -12.99 19.38 1.75
C ALA A 5 -12.50 19.08 3.19
N ARG A 6 -13.18 19.57 4.23
CA ARG A 6 -12.69 19.39 5.61
C ARG A 6 -12.89 17.96 6.13
N ARG A 7 -13.82 17.20 5.55
CA ARG A 7 -14.10 15.81 5.95
C ARG A 7 -13.09 14.83 5.32
N LEU A 8 -12.71 15.05 4.06
CA LEU A 8 -11.68 14.26 3.39
C LEU A 8 -10.33 14.32 4.12
N VAL A 9 -9.92 15.51 4.57
CA VAL A 9 -8.63 15.69 5.28
C VAL A 9 -8.58 14.92 6.60
N VAL A 10 -9.71 14.84 7.32
CA VAL A 10 -9.79 14.11 8.60
C VAL A 10 -9.86 12.60 8.39
N GLU A 11 -10.59 12.14 7.37
CA GLU A 11 -10.66 10.72 6.99
C GLU A 11 -9.29 10.21 6.50
N GLU A 12 -8.60 10.99 5.66
CA GLU A 12 -7.23 10.69 5.24
C GLU A 12 -6.29 10.66 6.45
N ALA A 13 -6.32 11.65 7.33
CA ALA A 13 -5.48 11.67 8.53
C ALA A 13 -5.76 10.51 9.50
N ALA A 14 -7.02 10.07 9.64
CA ALA A 14 -7.39 8.92 10.45
C ALA A 14 -6.95 7.60 9.79
N ALA A 15 -7.09 7.49 8.46
CA ALA A 15 -6.56 6.36 7.69
C ALA A 15 -5.04 6.28 7.80
N TYR A 16 -4.32 7.40 7.72
CA TYR A 16 -2.87 7.50 7.97
C TYR A 16 -2.49 7.14 9.41
N GLY A 17 -3.34 7.42 10.40
CA GLY A 17 -3.11 7.03 11.78
C GLY A 17 -3.14 5.52 11.97
N LEU A 18 -4.20 4.85 11.50
CA LEU A 18 -4.35 3.40 11.61
C LEU A 18 -3.34 2.64 10.73
N ALA A 19 -3.07 3.18 9.54
CA ALA A 19 -1.99 2.80 8.64
C ALA A 19 -0.61 2.80 9.31
N ALA A 20 -0.25 3.92 9.93
CA ALA A 20 1.02 4.06 10.64
C ALA A 20 1.07 3.10 11.82
N LEU A 21 -0.04 2.88 12.52
CA LEU A 21 -0.13 1.87 13.57
C LEU A 21 0.05 0.45 13.00
N ALA A 22 -0.60 0.09 11.89
CA ALA A 22 -0.45 -1.23 11.27
C ALA A 22 0.97 -1.46 10.73
N ALA A 23 1.60 -0.44 10.15
CA ALA A 23 2.99 -0.48 9.68
C ALA A 23 4.00 -0.48 10.84
N ALA A 24 3.70 0.20 11.94
CA ALA A 24 4.57 0.25 13.13
C ALA A 24 4.41 -0.97 14.05
N PHE A 25 3.27 -1.69 13.98
CA PHE A 25 2.93 -2.77 14.93
C PHE A 25 2.59 -4.12 14.30
N GLY A 26 2.64 -4.30 12.96
CA GLY A 26 2.32 -5.56 12.29
C GLY A 26 3.42 -6.04 11.34
N ASP A 27 3.42 -7.34 11.03
CA ASP A 27 4.33 -8.09 10.13
C ASP A 27 4.32 -7.62 8.65
N ASN A 28 4.13 -6.32 8.39
CA ASN A 28 4.16 -5.70 7.07
C ASN A 28 5.48 -4.95 6.85
N PRO A 29 6.54 -5.64 6.36
CA PRO A 29 7.85 -5.03 6.14
C PRO A 29 7.86 -4.00 5.01
N LEU A 30 6.79 -3.87 4.22
CA LEU A 30 6.72 -2.88 3.15
C LEU A 30 6.34 -1.48 3.67
N GLY A 31 5.73 -1.38 4.85
CA GLY A 31 5.24 -0.10 5.38
C GLY A 31 4.10 0.47 4.53
N VAL A 32 3.17 -0.38 4.07
CA VAL A 32 2.03 0.03 3.25
C VAL A 32 0.71 -0.16 3.97
N VAL A 33 -0.32 0.49 3.44
CA VAL A 33 -1.67 0.50 3.99
C VAL A 33 -2.60 -0.08 2.95
N ALA A 34 -3.24 -1.17 3.29
CA ALA A 34 -4.17 -1.85 2.41
C ALA A 34 -5.54 -1.17 2.43
N ASP A 35 -6.17 -1.06 1.26
CA ASP A 35 -7.61 -0.85 1.13
C ASP A 35 -8.33 -2.20 1.20
N TYR A 36 -8.79 -2.58 2.40
CA TYR A 36 -9.56 -3.82 2.56
C TYR A 36 -10.98 -3.75 1.98
N SER A 37 -11.44 -2.56 1.55
CA SER A 37 -12.73 -2.41 0.87
C SER A 37 -12.63 -2.65 -0.64
N TRP A 38 -11.40 -2.78 -1.18
CA TRP A 38 -11.17 -3.03 -2.60
C TRP A 38 -11.69 -4.42 -3.01
N PRO A 39 -12.66 -4.50 -3.94
CA PRO A 39 -13.24 -5.78 -4.37
C PRO A 39 -12.48 -6.43 -5.53
N GLY A 40 -11.47 -5.75 -6.09
CA GLY A 40 -10.71 -6.24 -7.24
C GLY A 40 -9.61 -7.23 -6.85
N GLU A 41 -8.88 -7.70 -7.85
CA GLU A 41 -7.72 -8.57 -7.65
C GLU A 41 -6.59 -7.85 -6.90
N GLY A 42 -5.81 -8.59 -6.14
CA GLY A 42 -4.63 -8.06 -5.46
C GLY A 42 -4.98 -7.12 -4.32
N VAL A 43 -4.05 -6.23 -4.01
CA VAL A 43 -4.20 -5.26 -2.92
C VAL A 43 -4.04 -3.85 -3.43
N LYS A 44 -5.07 -3.04 -3.26
CA LYS A 44 -5.00 -1.59 -3.47
C LYS A 44 -4.41 -0.88 -2.26
N LEU A 45 -3.53 0.10 -2.50
CA LEU A 45 -2.89 0.88 -1.45
C LEU A 45 -3.70 2.13 -1.12
N LEU A 46 -4.05 2.31 0.16
CA LEU A 46 -4.60 3.57 0.67
C LEU A 46 -3.51 4.58 1.01
N GLY A 47 -2.33 4.10 1.38
CA GLY A 47 -1.28 4.93 1.97
C GLY A 47 0.02 4.17 2.16
N LEU A 48 1.06 4.92 2.51
CA LEU A 48 2.40 4.41 2.81
C LEU A 48 2.97 5.11 4.03
N LEU A 49 3.77 4.39 4.80
CA LEU A 49 4.62 4.96 5.84
C LEU A 49 5.71 5.80 5.15
N GLN A 50 5.74 7.10 5.45
CA GLN A 50 6.76 7.99 4.93
C GLN A 50 8.16 7.53 5.35
N GLY A 51 9.07 7.40 4.39
CA GLY A 51 10.42 6.87 4.62
C GLY A 51 10.51 5.35 4.78
N GLY A 52 9.38 4.62 4.70
CA GLY A 52 9.37 3.16 4.72
C GLY A 52 9.81 2.53 3.38
N PRO A 53 10.07 1.21 3.33
CA PRO A 53 10.64 0.55 2.16
C PRO A 53 9.84 0.75 0.87
N ALA A 54 8.50 0.59 0.91
CA ALA A 54 7.66 0.82 -0.27
C ALA A 54 7.65 2.28 -0.72
N PHE A 55 7.67 3.23 0.23
CA PHE A 55 7.76 4.66 -0.06
C PHE A 55 9.08 4.99 -0.77
N LEU A 56 10.20 4.48 -0.25
CA LEU A 56 11.53 4.66 -0.84
C LEU A 56 11.64 4.01 -2.22
N ALA A 57 10.94 2.90 -2.44
CA ALA A 57 10.85 2.23 -3.74
C ALA A 57 9.96 2.95 -4.76
N GLY A 58 9.23 3.99 -4.36
CA GLY A 58 8.39 4.80 -5.25
C GLY A 58 6.97 4.26 -5.47
N LEU A 59 6.50 3.38 -4.58
CA LEU A 59 5.07 3.06 -4.50
C LEU A 59 4.27 4.29 -4.04
N LYS A 60 3.01 4.35 -4.45
CA LYS A 60 2.12 5.48 -4.22
C LYS A 60 0.74 5.01 -3.75
N PRO A 61 0.01 5.85 -3.00
CA PRO A 61 -1.42 5.62 -2.77
C PRO A 61 -2.15 5.47 -4.11
N GLY A 62 -3.07 4.51 -4.18
CA GLY A 62 -3.78 4.15 -5.40
C GLY A 62 -3.14 3.01 -6.20
N ASP A 63 -1.86 2.68 -5.95
CA ASP A 63 -1.24 1.51 -6.57
C ASP A 63 -1.98 0.23 -6.19
N GLN A 64 -2.11 -0.67 -7.15
CA GLN A 64 -2.67 -2.00 -6.93
C GLN A 64 -1.56 -3.05 -7.05
N ILE A 65 -1.16 -3.62 -5.93
CA ILE A 65 -0.19 -4.72 -5.90
C ILE A 65 -0.89 -5.99 -6.37
N LEU A 66 -0.39 -6.58 -7.46
CA LEU A 66 -0.92 -7.80 -8.05
C LEU A 66 -0.08 -9.03 -7.68
N ALA A 67 1.24 -8.86 -7.56
CA ALA A 67 2.15 -9.97 -7.29
C ALA A 67 3.40 -9.53 -6.54
N LEU A 68 3.98 -10.45 -5.78
CA LEU A 68 5.27 -10.32 -5.11
C LEU A 68 6.22 -11.39 -5.63
N ASN A 69 7.40 -11.02 -6.14
CA ASN A 69 8.37 -11.92 -6.76
C ASN A 69 7.74 -12.86 -7.82
N GLY A 70 6.84 -12.30 -8.64
CA GLY A 70 6.11 -13.04 -9.67
C GLY A 70 5.01 -13.97 -9.16
N ARG A 71 4.75 -14.02 -7.85
CA ARG A 71 3.66 -14.81 -7.26
C ARG A 71 2.44 -13.92 -7.02
N PRO A 72 1.25 -14.27 -7.55
CA PRO A 72 0.03 -13.51 -7.31
C PRO A 72 -0.25 -13.34 -5.82
N LEU A 73 -0.54 -12.11 -5.41
CA LEU A 73 -0.84 -11.78 -4.01
C LEU A 73 -2.36 -11.80 -3.83
N GLY A 74 -2.88 -12.83 -3.16
CA GLY A 74 -4.31 -12.92 -2.85
C GLY A 74 -4.70 -12.20 -1.54
N SER A 75 -3.76 -12.05 -0.61
CA SER A 75 -3.98 -11.47 0.72
C SER A 75 -2.64 -11.07 1.37
N TRP A 76 -2.65 -10.09 2.27
CA TRP A 76 -1.48 -9.66 3.06
C TRP A 76 -0.94 -10.69 4.06
N THR A 77 -1.58 -11.85 4.18
CA THR A 77 -1.15 -12.94 5.07
C THR A 77 0.11 -13.66 4.59
N ASP A 78 0.56 -13.41 3.37
CA ASP A 78 1.78 -14.01 2.85
C ASP A 78 3.01 -13.47 3.54
N ARG A 79 3.99 -14.34 3.81
CA ARG A 79 5.25 -13.94 4.44
C ARG A 79 6.08 -13.14 3.46
N ILE A 80 6.28 -11.86 3.76
CA ILE A 80 7.05 -10.94 2.93
C ILE A 80 8.45 -10.79 3.51
N SER A 81 9.46 -10.85 2.63
CA SER A 81 10.86 -10.59 2.98
C SER A 81 11.52 -9.70 1.94
N LEU A 82 12.28 -8.71 2.39
CA LEU A 82 13.05 -7.82 1.52
C LEU A 82 14.43 -8.42 1.19
N PRO A 83 15.02 -8.11 0.01
CA PRO A 83 14.42 -7.37 -1.09
C PRO A 83 13.39 -8.21 -1.86
N LEU A 84 12.44 -7.55 -2.52
CA LEU A 84 11.52 -8.22 -3.45
C LEU A 84 11.13 -7.33 -4.62
N TYR A 85 10.59 -7.96 -5.65
CA TYR A 85 9.91 -7.28 -6.75
C TYR A 85 8.41 -7.27 -6.50
N VAL A 86 7.80 -6.11 -6.70
CA VAL A 86 6.36 -5.91 -6.56
C VAL A 86 5.82 -5.58 -7.94
N THR A 87 4.92 -6.43 -8.44
CA THR A 87 4.15 -6.11 -9.64
C THR A 87 2.97 -5.26 -9.20
N VAL A 88 2.91 -4.03 -9.70
CA VAL A 88 1.81 -3.10 -9.43
C VAL A 88 1.11 -2.69 -10.71
N GLU A 89 -0.18 -2.41 -10.61
CA GLU A 89 -0.94 -1.70 -11.61
C GLU A 89 -1.22 -0.28 -11.10
N ARG A 90 -0.85 0.72 -11.90
CA ARG A 90 -1.08 2.14 -11.64
C ARG A 90 -1.70 2.75 -12.88
N ASP A 91 -2.90 3.31 -12.74
CA ASP A 91 -3.66 3.90 -13.85
C ASP A 91 -3.83 2.97 -15.06
N GLY A 92 -4.01 1.66 -14.79
CA GLY A 92 -4.14 0.61 -15.82
C GLY A 92 -2.83 0.16 -16.47
N VAL A 93 -1.69 0.72 -16.04
CA VAL A 93 -0.36 0.30 -16.50
C VAL A 93 0.28 -0.61 -15.47
N ARG A 94 0.65 -1.82 -15.89
CA ARG A 94 1.41 -2.76 -15.07
C ARG A 94 2.89 -2.45 -15.12
N MET A 95 3.52 -2.40 -13.95
CA MET A 95 4.94 -2.16 -13.79
C MET A 95 5.52 -2.98 -12.63
N GLU A 96 6.82 -3.24 -12.68
CA GLU A 96 7.53 -3.95 -11.63
C GLU A 96 8.42 -2.97 -10.87
N ILE A 97 8.32 -3.00 -9.54
CA ILE A 97 9.04 -2.11 -8.64
C ILE A 97 9.92 -2.97 -7.72
N SER A 98 11.22 -2.70 -7.69
CA SER A 98 12.13 -3.33 -6.74
C SER A 98 12.04 -2.61 -5.38
N VAL A 99 11.63 -3.34 -4.34
CA VAL A 99 11.64 -2.85 -2.96
C VAL A 99 12.85 -3.43 -2.24
N ARG A 100 13.63 -2.56 -1.61
CA ARG A 100 14.88 -2.87 -0.90
C ARG A 100 14.81 -2.26 0.51
N GLN A 101 15.63 -2.78 1.42
CA GLN A 101 15.81 -2.21 2.76
C GLN A 101 16.51 -0.86 2.72
#